data_AF-A0A328AM86-F1
#
_entry.id   AF-A0A328AM86-F1
#
_cell.length_a   1.000
_cell.length_b   1.000
_cell.length_c   1.000
_cell.angle_alpha   90.00
_cell.angle_beta   90.00
_cell.angle_gamma   90.00
#
_symmetry.space_group_name_H-M   'P 1'
#
loop_
_entity.id
_entity.type
_entity.pdbx_description
1 polymer ?
#
loop_
_entity_poly.entity_id
_entity_poly.type
_entity_poly.pdbx_seq_one_letter_code
_entity_poly.pdbx_strand_id
1 'polypeptide(L)'
;MLSVIVEAQNEGERLPGVLAVLTSAAVEGLVREATIAGGGPEELLQVLREETGAELAQDLAEAIGAARSDLLLIMGADFRPRLGWIEALALHLREGGREAIVTGEGGGFLRRAPGAVLIGRAKAAGLVHPDLHRLRRALSGGARRIG
;
A
#
# COMPACT_ATOMS: atom_id res chain seq x y z
N MET A 1 -12.89 0.71 6.55
CA MET A 1 -12.34 0.17 5.28
C MET A 1 -11.24 1.09 4.78
N LEU A 2 -10.32 0.54 3.99
CA LEU A 2 -9.11 1.18 3.48
C LEU A 2 -9.20 1.38 1.97
N SER A 3 -8.57 2.44 1.46
CA SER A 3 -8.16 2.48 0.05
C SER A 3 -6.70 2.03 -0.03
N VAL A 4 -6.42 1.03 -0.86
CA VAL A 4 -5.06 0.50 -1.03
C VAL A 4 -4.44 1.13 -2.26
N ILE A 5 -3.18 1.56 -2.15
CA ILE A 5 -2.41 2.06 -3.28
C ILE A 5 -1.14 1.21 -3.39
N VAL A 6 -0.96 0.58 -4.55
CA VAL A 6 0.24 -0.16 -4.90
C VAL A 6 1.08 0.71 -5.82
N GLU A 7 2.18 1.24 -5.31
CA GLU A 7 3.14 2.00 -6.09
C GLU A 7 4.05 1.03 -6.87
N ALA A 8 3.91 1.04 -8.19
CA ALA A 8 4.65 0.13 -9.05
C ALA A 8 6.14 0.52 -9.18
N GLN A 9 6.44 1.82 -9.13
CA GLN A 9 7.77 2.40 -9.41
C GLN A 9 8.39 1.80 -10.70
N ASN A 10 9.59 1.22 -10.61
CA ASN A 10 10.28 0.50 -11.70
C ASN A 10 10.11 -1.02 -11.60
N GLU A 11 9.12 -1.51 -10.85
CA GLU A 11 8.96 -2.91 -10.48
C GLU A 11 7.58 -3.46 -10.89
N GLY A 12 7.03 -2.97 -12.00
CA GLY A 12 5.72 -3.39 -12.52
C GLY A 12 5.53 -4.91 -12.65
N GLU A 13 6.60 -5.64 -12.98
CA GLU A 13 6.58 -7.11 -13.06
C GLU A 13 6.23 -7.81 -11.73
N ARG A 14 6.36 -7.12 -10.59
CA ARG A 14 6.06 -7.66 -9.25
C ARG A 14 4.62 -7.37 -8.81
N LEU A 15 3.88 -6.55 -9.55
CA LEU A 15 2.49 -6.20 -9.25
C LEU A 15 1.56 -7.41 -9.07
N PRO A 16 1.60 -8.46 -9.92
CA PRO A 16 0.72 -9.61 -9.75
C PRO A 16 0.86 -10.26 -8.36
N GLY A 17 2.11 -10.37 -7.88
CA GLY A 17 2.42 -10.99 -6.60
C GLY A 17 1.87 -10.20 -5.41
N VAL A 18 1.97 -8.88 -5.42
CA VAL A 18 1.45 -8.05 -4.30
C VAL A 18 -0.08 -7.95 -4.35
N LEU A 19 -0.67 -7.86 -5.55
CA LEU A 19 -2.12 -7.80 -5.73
C LEU A 19 -2.79 -9.09 -5.26
N ALA A 20 -2.18 -10.25 -5.53
CA ALA A 20 -2.68 -11.55 -5.04
C ALA A 20 -2.78 -11.59 -3.51
N VAL A 21 -1.89 -10.92 -2.79
CA VAL A 21 -1.94 -10.86 -1.33
C VAL A 21 -3.06 -9.94 -0.82
N LEU A 22 -3.39 -8.90 -1.58
CA LEU A 22 -4.48 -7.98 -1.25
C LEU A 22 -5.86 -8.65 -1.38
N THR A 23 -6.00 -9.67 -2.24
CA THR A 23 -7.24 -10.42 -2.40
C THR A 23 -7.75 -10.94 -1.05
N SER A 24 -6.89 -11.52 -0.21
CA SER A 24 -7.29 -12.00 1.12
C SER A 24 -7.76 -10.86 2.04
N ALA A 25 -7.12 -9.68 1.98
CA ALA A 25 -7.54 -8.52 2.77
C ALA A 25 -8.85 -7.90 2.27
N ALA A 26 -9.14 -8.00 0.97
CA ALA A 26 -10.41 -7.60 0.38
C ALA A 26 -11.55 -8.55 0.79
N VAL A 27 -11.29 -9.87 0.82
CA VAL A 27 -12.25 -10.88 1.30
C VAL A 27 -12.65 -10.64 2.76
N GLU A 28 -11.72 -10.23 3.62
CA GLU A 28 -11.99 -9.84 5.02
C GLU A 28 -12.71 -8.48 5.16
N GLY A 29 -13.08 -7.84 4.05
CA GLY A 29 -13.80 -6.56 4.04
C GLY A 29 -12.97 -5.36 4.53
N LEU A 30 -11.64 -5.51 4.64
CA LEU A 30 -10.77 -4.41 5.07
C LEU A 30 -10.54 -3.40 3.95
N VAL A 31 -10.50 -3.87 2.70
CA VAL A 31 -10.19 -3.09 1.51
C VAL A 31 -11.47 -2.68 0.79
N ARG A 32 -11.64 -1.39 0.54
CA ARG A 32 -12.73 -0.81 -0.26
C ARG A 32 -12.42 -0.83 -1.75
N GLU A 33 -11.17 -0.55 -2.09
CA GLU A 33 -10.68 -0.46 -3.45
C GLU A 33 -9.15 -0.57 -3.45
N ALA A 34 -8.59 -0.87 -4.62
CA ALA A 34 -7.17 -0.81 -4.87
C ALA A 34 -6.87 0.08 -6.09
N THR A 35 -5.75 0.77 -6.05
CA THR A 35 -5.23 1.58 -7.16
C THR A 35 -3.77 1.23 -7.39
N ILE A 36 -3.38 1.01 -8.64
CA ILE A 36 -1.98 0.87 -9.07
C ILE A 36 -1.51 2.26 -9.49
N ALA A 37 -0.46 2.76 -8.85
CA ALA A 37 0.12 4.06 -9.11
C ALA A 37 1.48 3.93 -9.80
N GLY A 38 1.64 4.57 -10.95
CA GLY A 38 2.91 4.62 -11.67
C GLY A 38 3.09 3.54 -12.74
N GLY A 39 4.36 3.26 -13.03
CA GLY A 39 4.80 2.61 -14.27
C GLY A 39 4.68 1.09 -14.32
N GLY A 40 4.79 0.58 -15.54
CA GLY A 40 4.74 -0.81 -15.93
C GLY A 40 4.44 -0.88 -17.43
N PRO A 41 4.63 -2.03 -18.10
CA PRO A 41 4.12 -2.21 -19.45
C PRO A 41 2.60 -1.97 -19.47
N GLU A 42 2.10 -1.15 -20.40
CA GLU A 42 0.69 -0.80 -20.50
C GLU A 42 -0.19 -2.06 -20.60
N GLU A 43 0.25 -3.04 -21.40
CA GLU A 43 -0.45 -4.30 -21.58
C GLU A 43 -0.59 -5.08 -20.27
N LEU A 44 0.45 -5.05 -19.42
CA LEU A 44 0.41 -5.68 -18.10
C LEU A 44 -0.57 -4.94 -17.18
N LEU A 45 -0.55 -3.60 -17.17
CA LEU A 45 -1.41 -2.80 -16.32
C LEU A 45 -2.89 -2.96 -16.69
N GLN A 46 -3.21 -3.05 -17.98
CA GLN A 46 -4.57 -3.30 -18.46
C GLN A 46 -5.07 -4.68 -18.03
N VAL A 47 -4.25 -5.73 -18.18
CA VAL A 47 -4.59 -7.08 -17.70
C VAL A 47 -4.84 -7.08 -16.19
N LEU A 48 -3.96 -6.46 -15.41
CA LEU A 48 -4.12 -6.40 -13.95
C LEU A 48 -5.37 -5.64 -13.53
N ARG A 49 -5.70 -4.53 -14.20
CA ARG A 49 -6.94 -3.79 -13.97
C ARG A 49 -8.16 -4.65 -14.25
N GLU A 50 -8.17 -5.39 -15.35
CA GLU A 50 -9.29 -6.30 -15.69
C GLU A 50 -9.43 -7.46 -14.69
N GLU A 51 -8.32 -8.08 -14.29
CA GLU A 51 -8.35 -9.24 -13.39
C GLU A 51 -8.65 -8.88 -11.93
N THR A 52 -8.15 -7.74 -11.46
CA THR A 52 -8.24 -7.36 -10.03
C THR A 52 -9.29 -6.30 -9.75
N GLY A 53 -9.77 -5.59 -10.77
CA GLY A 53 -10.62 -4.41 -10.61
C GLY A 53 -9.89 -3.21 -10.01
N ALA A 54 -8.56 -3.26 -9.90
CA ALA A 54 -7.76 -2.13 -9.44
C ALA A 54 -7.77 -1.01 -10.48
N GLU A 55 -7.99 0.22 -10.02
CA GLU A 55 -7.89 1.39 -10.89
C GLU A 55 -6.42 1.74 -11.16
N LEU A 56 -6.17 2.49 -12.23
CA LEU A 56 -4.84 2.93 -12.62
C LEU A 56 -4.70 4.45 -12.38
N ALA A 57 -3.54 4.86 -11.87
CA ALA A 57 -3.17 6.26 -11.70
C ALA A 57 -1.75 6.49 -12.22
N GLN A 58 -1.48 7.67 -12.78
CA GLN A 58 -0.18 8.04 -13.33
C GLN A 58 0.90 8.10 -12.24
N ASP A 59 0.54 8.55 -11.05
CA ASP A 59 1.43 8.65 -9.91
C ASP A 59 0.72 8.48 -8.57
N LEU A 60 1.51 8.48 -7.50
CA LEU A 60 1.02 8.32 -6.14
C LEU A 60 0.12 9.50 -5.70
N ALA A 61 0.37 10.71 -6.19
CA ALA A 61 -0.41 11.89 -5.81
C ALA A 61 -1.83 11.82 -6.39
N GLU A 62 -1.95 11.44 -7.66
CA GLU A 62 -3.23 11.17 -8.30
C GLU A 62 -4.00 10.06 -7.57
N ALA A 63 -3.34 8.94 -7.24
CA ALA A 63 -3.96 7.84 -6.51
C ALA A 63 -4.46 8.27 -5.11
N ILE A 64 -3.69 9.07 -4.38
CA ILE A 64 -4.11 9.62 -3.07
C ILE A 64 -5.31 10.55 -3.23
N GLY A 65 -5.35 11.36 -4.29
CA GLY A 65 -6.44 12.28 -4.58
C GLY A 65 -7.75 11.56 -4.94
N ALA A 66 -7.65 10.46 -5.68
CA ALA A 66 -8.78 9.65 -6.12
C ALA A 66 -9.30 8.67 -5.05
N ALA A 67 -8.54 8.44 -3.97
CA ALA A 67 -8.88 7.48 -2.94
C ALA A 67 -10.23 7.80 -2.24
N ARG A 68 -11.09 6.78 -2.15
CA ARG A 68 -12.45 6.82 -1.60
C ARG A 68 -12.51 6.63 -0.08
N SER A 69 -11.39 6.33 0.58
CA SER A 69 -11.34 6.13 2.03
C SER A 69 -10.42 7.16 2.68
N ASP A 70 -10.74 7.60 3.89
CA ASP A 70 -9.90 8.54 4.63
C ASP A 70 -8.64 7.89 5.23
N LEU A 71 -8.56 6.56 5.24
CA LEU A 71 -7.38 5.82 5.66
C LEU A 71 -6.83 5.02 4.47
N LEU A 72 -5.54 5.23 4.21
CA LEU A 72 -4.83 4.67 3.06
C LEU A 72 -3.82 3.64 3.52
N LEU A 73 -3.73 2.52 2.80
CA LEU A 73 -2.61 1.59 2.89
C LEU A 73 -1.79 1.68 1.60
N ILE A 74 -0.60 2.26 1.69
CA ILE A 74 0.27 2.51 0.54
C ILE A 74 1.47 1.56 0.61
N MET A 75 1.72 0.79 -0.45
CA MET A 75 2.79 -0.21 -0.50
C MET A 75 3.49 -0.25 -1.85
N GLY A 76 4.73 -0.73 -1.87
CA GLY A 76 5.47 -0.96 -3.12
C GLY A 76 5.15 -2.32 -3.71
N ALA A 77 5.43 -2.50 -5.00
CA ALA A 77 5.30 -3.80 -5.68
C ALA A 77 6.21 -4.91 -5.09
N ASP A 78 7.28 -4.53 -4.38
CA ASP A 78 8.15 -5.44 -3.62
C ASP A 78 7.60 -5.85 -2.26
N PHE A 79 6.44 -5.33 -1.82
CA PHE A 79 5.91 -5.67 -0.51
C PHE A 79 5.61 -7.17 -0.40
N ARG A 80 6.18 -7.79 0.63
CA ARG A 80 5.94 -9.17 1.01
C ARG A 80 5.47 -9.16 2.45
N PRO A 81 4.17 -9.33 2.73
CA PRO A 81 3.71 -9.30 4.11
C PRO A 81 4.15 -10.54 4.88
N ARG A 82 4.25 -10.38 6.20
CA ARG A 82 4.49 -11.48 7.13
C ARG A 82 3.25 -12.35 7.30
N LEU A 83 3.45 -13.58 7.77
CA LEU A 83 2.35 -14.41 8.25
C LEU A 83 1.56 -13.68 9.34
N GLY A 84 0.22 -13.67 9.25
CA GLY A 84 -0.63 -13.00 10.23
C GLY A 84 -0.85 -11.49 10.00
N TRP A 85 -0.38 -10.93 8.86
CA TRP A 85 -0.45 -9.48 8.64
C TRP A 85 -1.87 -8.93 8.57
N ILE A 86 -2.84 -9.71 8.07
CA ILE A 86 -4.24 -9.30 7.92
C ILE A 86 -4.87 -9.17 9.29
N GLU A 87 -4.62 -10.14 10.18
CA GLU A 87 -5.10 -10.16 11.55
C GLU A 87 -4.48 -9.01 12.34
N ALA A 88 -3.17 -8.76 12.18
CA ALA A 88 -2.50 -7.63 12.78
C ALA A 88 -3.07 -6.27 12.29
N LEU A 89 -3.34 -6.16 10.98
CA LEU A 89 -3.95 -4.98 10.40
C LEU A 89 -5.39 -4.79 10.92
N ALA A 90 -6.21 -5.83 10.91
CA ALA A 90 -7.58 -5.80 11.39
C ALA A 90 -7.65 -5.39 12.87
N LEU A 91 -6.79 -5.97 13.72
CA LEU A 91 -6.68 -5.60 15.13
C LEU A 91 -6.32 -4.12 15.28
N HIS A 92 -5.31 -3.64 14.56
CA HIS A 92 -4.89 -2.24 14.63
C HIS A 92 -5.99 -1.27 14.16
N LEU A 93 -6.76 -1.64 13.13
CA LEU A 93 -7.91 -0.87 12.66
C LEU A 93 -9.03 -0.82 13.72
N ARG A 94 -9.30 -1.94 14.41
CA ARG A 94 -10.26 -2.00 15.52
C ARG A 94 -9.82 -1.16 16.73
N GLU A 95 -8.51 -1.02 16.94
CA GLU A 95 -7.91 -0.16 17.98
C GLU A 95 -7.86 1.33 17.61
N GLY A 96 -8.52 1.74 16.51
CA GLY A 96 -8.64 3.14 16.09
C GLY A 96 -7.75 3.54 14.91
N GLY A 97 -7.02 2.61 14.29
CA GLY A 97 -6.49 2.77 12.93
C GLY A 97 -5.54 3.97 12.73
N ARG A 98 -4.67 4.24 13.71
CA ARG A 98 -3.69 5.34 13.62
C ARG A 98 -2.60 5.05 12.59
N GLU A 99 -1.83 6.08 12.26
CA GLU A 99 -0.70 5.95 11.33
C GLU A 99 0.29 4.87 11.80
N ALA A 100 0.67 4.00 10.87
CA ALA A 100 1.52 2.86 11.16
C ALA A 100 2.39 2.49 9.97
N ILE A 101 3.50 1.80 10.25
CA ILE A 101 4.30 1.12 9.25
C ILE A 101 3.96 -0.37 9.32
N VAL A 102 3.47 -0.93 8.22
CA VAL A 102 3.29 -2.37 8.08
C VAL A 102 4.60 -2.98 7.63
N THR A 103 5.18 -3.83 8.46
CA THR A 103 6.49 -4.44 8.17
C THR A 103 6.32 -5.70 7.33
N GLY A 104 7.01 -5.73 6.18
CA GLY A 104 7.11 -6.93 5.38
C GLY A 104 8.30 -7.83 5.78
N GLU A 105 8.46 -8.90 5.00
CA GLU A 105 9.59 -9.80 4.97
C GLU A 105 10.71 -9.26 4.05
N GLY A 106 11.85 -9.94 3.97
CA GLY A 106 12.93 -9.59 3.03
C GLY A 106 13.89 -8.49 3.51
N GLY A 107 13.80 -8.08 4.78
CA GLY A 107 14.84 -7.26 5.43
C GLY A 107 16.02 -8.12 5.91
N GLY A 108 17.23 -7.57 5.82
CA GLY A 108 18.46 -8.17 6.38
C GLY A 108 19.25 -7.17 7.22
N PHE A 109 20.42 -7.57 7.72
CA PHE A 109 21.27 -6.74 8.59
C PHE A 109 21.62 -5.37 7.98
N LEU A 110 21.74 -5.31 6.65
CA LEU A 110 22.07 -4.08 5.90
C LEU A 110 20.90 -3.52 5.08
N ARG A 111 19.81 -4.26 4.91
CA ARG A 111 18.71 -3.88 4.01
C ARG A 111 17.40 -3.85 4.78
N ARG A 112 16.77 -2.67 4.81
CA ARG A 112 15.49 -2.50 5.50
C ARG A 112 14.39 -3.21 4.70
N ALA A 113 13.55 -3.98 5.39
CA ALA A 113 12.44 -4.68 4.74
C ALA A 113 11.57 -3.69 3.92
N PRO A 114 11.07 -4.09 2.74
CA PRO A 114 9.91 -3.47 2.12
C PRO A 114 8.80 -3.32 3.16
N GLY A 115 8.07 -2.21 3.10
CA GLY A 115 7.03 -1.96 4.08
C GLY A 115 5.95 -1.07 3.52
N ALA A 116 4.72 -1.32 3.95
CA ALA A 116 3.58 -0.48 3.64
C ALA A 116 3.43 0.60 4.70
N VAL A 117 2.69 1.64 4.35
CA VAL A 117 2.35 2.76 5.20
C VAL A 117 0.85 2.82 5.34
N LEU A 118 0.36 2.82 6.58
CA LEU A 118 -1.01 3.17 6.92
C LEU A 118 -1.02 4.66 7.30
N ILE A 119 -1.78 5.48 6.58
CA ILE A 119 -1.80 6.94 6.76
C ILE A 119 -3.16 7.53 6.42
N GLY A 120 -3.57 8.58 7.13
CA GLY A 120 -4.78 9.33 6.77
C GLY A 120 -4.62 10.07 5.45
N ARG A 121 -5.64 10.01 4.58
CA ARG A 121 -5.65 10.62 3.24
C ARG A 121 -5.33 12.11 3.26
N ALA A 122 -5.94 12.87 4.18
CA ALA A 122 -5.68 14.31 4.32
C ALA A 122 -4.20 14.60 4.64
N LYS A 123 -3.59 13.80 5.52
CA LYS A 123 -2.16 13.91 5.84
C LYS A 123 -1.29 13.50 4.66
N ALA A 124 -1.62 12.40 3.98
CA ALA A 124 -0.89 11.94 2.81
C ALA A 124 -0.88 13.01 1.69
N ALA A 125 -2.04 13.61 1.40
CA ALA A 125 -2.17 14.70 0.44
C ALA A 125 -1.37 15.94 0.84
N GLY A 126 -1.36 16.29 2.13
CA GLY A 126 -0.63 17.45 2.65
C GLY A 126 0.89 17.29 2.69
N LEU A 127 1.42 16.08 2.57
CA LEU A 127 2.87 15.83 2.61
C LEU A 127 3.59 16.12 1.29
N VAL A 128 2.88 16.41 0.19
CA VAL A 128 3.43 16.71 -1.15
C VAL A 128 4.59 15.76 -1.50
N HIS A 129 4.37 14.46 -1.31
CA HIS A 129 5.37 13.43 -1.58
C HIS A 129 5.07 12.72 -2.89
N PRO A 130 6.01 12.67 -3.85
CA PRO A 130 5.82 11.95 -5.10
C PRO A 130 5.97 10.43 -4.94
N ASP A 131 6.47 9.94 -3.80
CA ASP A 131 6.86 8.54 -3.64
C ASP A 131 6.61 7.95 -2.23
N LEU A 132 6.46 6.62 -2.16
CA LEU A 132 6.29 5.86 -0.91
C LEU A 132 7.49 5.99 0.04
N HIS A 133 8.71 6.12 -0.49
CA HIS A 133 9.93 6.19 0.32
C HIS A 133 9.89 7.41 1.26
N ARG A 134 9.47 8.57 0.75
CA ARG A 134 9.32 9.80 1.53
C ARG A 134 8.20 9.70 2.56
N LEU A 135 7.04 9.15 2.20
CA LEU A 135 5.95 8.91 3.16
C LEU A 135 6.41 8.05 4.33
N ARG A 136 7.13 6.96 4.04
CA ARG A 136 7.67 6.10 5.10
C ARG A 136 8.69 6.81 5.97
N ARG A 137 9.55 7.65 5.37
CA ARG A 137 10.52 8.46 6.10
C ARG A 137 9.83 9.46 7.04
N ALA A 138 8.78 10.13 6.58
CA ALA A 138 7.99 11.06 7.39
C ALA A 138 7.35 10.39 8.62
N LEU A 139 6.96 9.12 8.52
CA LEU A 139 6.37 8.37 9.62
C LEU A 139 7.39 7.67 10.54
N SER A 140 8.65 7.55 10.10
CA SER A 140 9.68 6.74 10.79
C SER A 140 10.02 7.21 12.21
N GLY A 141 9.75 8.48 12.54
CA GLY A 141 10.11 9.10 13.82
C GLY A 141 9.18 8.80 14.99
N GLY A 142 8.02 8.17 14.76
CA GLY A 142 7.05 7.93 15.84
C GLY A 142 5.86 7.02 15.50
N ALA A 143 5.76 6.49 14.28
CA ALA A 143 4.66 5.61 13.91
C ALA A 143 4.80 4.21 14.54
N ARG A 144 3.66 3.64 14.94
CA ARG A 144 3.57 2.24 15.38
C ARG A 144 4.00 1.32 14.24
N ARG A 145 4.67 0.23 14.57
CA ARG A 145 4.97 -0.84 13.61
C ARG A 145 4.00 -1.99 13.83
N ILE A 146 3.43 -2.49 12.74
CA ILE A 146 2.50 -3.63 12.75
C ILE A 146 2.99 -4.68 11.75
N GLY A 147 2.90 -5.95 12.12
CA GLY A 147 3.31 -7.10 11.30
C GLY A 147 3.97 -8.19 12.13
#